data_AF-A0A7W7SME7-F1
#
_entry.id   AF-A0A7W7SME7-F1
#
_cell.length_a   1.000
_cell.length_b   1.000
_cell.length_c   1.000
_cell.angle_alpha   90.00
_cell.angle_beta   90.00
_cell.angle_gamma   90.00
#
_symmetry.space_group_name_H-M   'P 1'
#
loop_
_entity.id
_entity.type
_entity.pdbx_description
1 polymer ?
#
loop_
_entity_poly.entity_id
_entity_poly.type
_entity_poly.pdbx_seq_one_letter_code
_entity_poly.pdbx_strand_id
1 'polypeptide(L)'
;MKNRDLRERSGPSILRSRRSVLRVAGLLTLAAATGPLAACGLFDDSEPEPDPLAPLLAGALDLAALYEAAVAADPTLADRLTPIAQAHRAHAEELARVTRVTLPNSTPTAGPTLPTGDRKSMLTALRSAEQQGQAAATTACLSTPAHRAALVGSIAAARATHLELL
;
A
#
# COMPACT_ATOMS: atom_id res chain seq x y z
N MET A 1 -0.07 55.82 -33.58
CA MET A 1 0.43 56.55 -32.40
C MET A 1 0.15 55.67 -31.18
N LYS A 2 1.15 54.92 -30.66
CA LYS A 2 2.08 55.34 -29.60
C LYS A 2 1.39 55.16 -28.22
N ASN A 3 1.75 54.25 -27.30
CA ASN A 3 3.02 53.62 -26.94
C ASN A 3 2.84 52.19 -26.40
N ARG A 4 3.90 51.40 -26.55
CA ARG A 4 4.19 50.22 -25.74
C ARG A 4 4.67 50.70 -24.38
N ASP A 5 4.10 50.18 -23.30
CA ASP A 5 4.74 50.21 -21.98
C ASP A 5 5.09 48.77 -21.60
N LEU A 6 6.26 48.36 -22.07
CA LEU A 6 7.05 47.29 -21.48
C LEU A 6 7.67 47.88 -20.22
N ARG A 7 7.10 47.58 -19.05
CA ARG A 7 7.82 47.73 -17.80
C ARG A 7 7.86 46.39 -17.09
N GLU A 8 8.99 45.73 -17.29
CA GLU A 8 9.54 44.73 -16.41
C GLU A 8 9.30 45.12 -14.94
N ARG A 9 8.68 44.20 -14.21
CA ARG A 9 8.99 44.04 -12.78
C ARG A 9 9.35 42.59 -12.57
N SER A 10 10.56 42.26 -12.99
CA SER A 10 11.35 41.14 -12.51
C SER A 10 11.44 41.25 -10.99
N GLY A 11 10.52 40.58 -10.30
CA GLY A 11 10.59 40.40 -8.86
C GLY A 11 11.69 39.39 -8.55
N PRO A 12 12.60 39.66 -7.60
CA PRO A 12 13.57 38.65 -7.19
C PRO A 12 12.81 37.47 -6.60
N SER A 13 12.87 36.33 -7.29
CA SER A 13 12.55 35.02 -6.74
C SER A 13 13.50 34.78 -5.57
N ILE A 14 13.06 35.11 -4.36
CA ILE A 14 13.77 34.78 -3.13
C ILE A 14 13.75 33.26 -3.04
N LEU A 15 14.82 32.62 -3.53
CA LEU A 15 15.11 31.21 -3.28
C LEU A 15 15.16 31.04 -1.76
N ARG A 16 14.06 30.55 -1.18
CA ARG A 16 13.98 30.25 0.24
C ARG A 16 14.79 28.99 0.49
N SER A 17 16.08 29.22 0.70
CA SER A 17 17.09 28.27 1.16
C SER A 17 16.54 27.44 2.31
N ARG A 18 16.33 26.14 2.09
CA ARG A 18 16.00 25.16 3.12
C ARG A 18 17.23 24.70 3.92
N ARG A 19 18.37 25.39 3.75
CA ARG A 19 19.66 25.04 4.31
C ARG A 19 20.20 26.22 5.11
N SER A 20 19.75 26.35 6.35
CA SER A 20 20.49 27.04 7.42
C SER A 20 19.69 27.00 8.71
N VAL A 21 19.89 25.96 9.52
CA VAL A 21 20.06 26.14 10.97
C VAL A 21 20.96 25.00 11.47
N LEU A 22 22.25 25.30 11.59
CA LEU A 22 23.19 24.49 12.36
C LEU A 22 23.96 25.45 13.26
N ARG A 23 24.04 25.07 14.54
CA ARG A 23 25.00 25.48 15.59
C ARG A 23 24.62 26.64 16.51
N VAL A 24 24.23 26.28 17.73
CA VAL A 24 24.74 26.82 19.02
C VAL A 24 24.72 25.61 19.98
N ALA A 25 25.84 24.91 20.20
CA ALA A 25 26.86 25.11 21.24
C ALA A 25 26.33 24.97 22.69
N GLY A 26 26.67 23.83 23.33
CA GLY A 26 26.59 23.61 24.77
C GLY A 26 27.79 22.78 25.22
N LEU A 27 28.65 23.36 26.05
CA LEU A 27 29.90 22.80 26.54
C LEU A 27 29.71 21.64 27.55
N LEU A 28 30.54 20.63 27.37
CA LEU A 28 31.11 19.63 28.28
C LEU A 28 30.92 19.81 29.80
N THR A 29 30.42 18.75 30.45
CA THR A 29 30.95 18.25 31.73
C THR A 29 31.15 16.74 31.64
N LEU A 30 32.41 16.29 31.61
CA LEU A 30 32.79 14.89 31.80
C LEU A 30 32.51 14.48 33.26
N ALA A 31 31.55 13.59 33.46
CA ALA A 31 31.48 12.76 34.65
C ALA A 31 31.55 11.30 34.19
N ALA A 32 32.72 10.69 34.38
CA ALA A 32 32.94 9.28 34.14
C ALA A 32 32.20 8.47 35.23
N ALA A 33 31.08 7.87 34.86
CA ALA A 33 30.44 6.81 35.63
C ALA A 33 30.52 5.51 34.81
N THR A 34 31.34 4.58 35.30
CA THR A 34 31.53 3.25 34.73
C THR A 34 30.33 2.35 35.06
N GLY A 35 29.40 2.23 34.11
CA GLY A 35 28.52 1.08 33.90
C GLY A 35 27.37 0.86 34.91
N PRO A 36 26.32 0.10 34.52
CA PRO A 36 26.10 -0.54 33.23
C PRO A 36 25.40 0.41 32.26
N LEU A 37 25.66 0.24 30.97
CA LEU A 37 24.76 0.72 29.93
C LEU A 37 23.44 -0.03 30.14
N ALA A 38 22.55 0.54 30.93
CA ALA A 38 21.16 0.11 31.04
C ALA A 38 20.57 0.27 29.65
N ALA A 39 20.63 -0.82 28.87
CA ALA A 39 19.87 -0.98 27.66
C ALA A 39 18.41 -0.69 28.02
N CYS A 40 17.94 0.49 27.61
CA CYS A 40 16.53 0.83 27.72
C CYS A 40 15.75 -0.16 26.85
N GLY A 41 14.93 -1.00 27.49
CA GLY A 41 13.98 -1.89 26.82
C GLY A 41 14.25 -3.39 26.91
N LEU A 42 14.85 -3.90 28.00
CA LEU A 42 15.07 -5.36 28.14
C LEU A 42 13.80 -6.15 28.57
N PHE A 43 12.68 -5.48 28.84
CA PHE A 43 11.41 -6.10 29.30
C PHE A 43 10.18 -5.33 28.80
N ASP A 44 10.17 -4.94 27.53
CA ASP A 44 8.92 -4.60 26.87
C ASP A 44 8.43 -5.85 26.13
N ASP A 45 7.60 -6.66 26.80
CA ASP A 45 6.87 -7.81 26.21
C ASP A 45 5.72 -7.33 25.30
N SER A 46 5.88 -6.16 24.67
CA SER A 46 4.93 -5.64 23.70
C SER A 46 5.07 -6.47 22.43
N GLU A 47 3.99 -7.16 22.05
CA GLU A 47 3.90 -7.84 20.77
C GLU A 47 4.29 -6.85 19.66
N PRO A 48 5.19 -7.22 18.74
CA PRO A 48 5.65 -6.30 17.71
C PRO A 48 4.45 -5.76 16.92
N GLU A 49 4.40 -4.45 16.73
CA GLU A 49 3.33 -3.81 15.97
C GLU A 49 3.22 -4.45 14.58
N PRO A 50 1.99 -4.78 14.11
CA PRO A 50 1.80 -5.39 12.80
C PRO A 50 2.33 -4.47 11.69
N ASP A 51 2.94 -5.07 10.65
CA ASP A 51 3.44 -4.30 9.50
C ASP A 51 2.28 -3.49 8.87
N PRO A 52 2.48 -2.20 8.56
CA PRO A 52 1.41 -1.33 8.02
C PRO A 52 0.83 -1.81 6.68
N LEU A 53 1.50 -2.73 5.97
CA LEU A 53 0.99 -3.35 4.76
C LEU A 53 0.13 -4.61 5.02
N ALA A 54 -0.02 -5.05 6.27
CA ALA A 54 -0.84 -6.22 6.62
C ALA A 54 -2.30 -6.12 6.12
N PRO A 55 -2.99 -4.96 6.18
CA PRO A 55 -4.33 -4.84 5.61
C PRO A 55 -4.35 -5.00 4.08
N LEU A 56 -3.30 -4.55 3.38
CA LEU A 56 -3.20 -4.70 1.93
C LEU A 56 -2.94 -6.15 1.53
N LEU A 57 -2.15 -6.88 2.33
CA LEU A 57 -1.92 -8.31 2.17
C LEU A 57 -3.23 -9.10 2.33
N ALA A 58 -3.96 -8.87 3.42
CA ALA A 58 -5.25 -9.51 3.66
C ALA A 58 -6.24 -9.23 2.51
N GLY A 59 -6.37 -7.97 2.10
CA GLY A 59 -7.25 -7.59 1.00
C GLY A 59 -6.85 -8.17 -0.36
N ALA A 60 -5.57 -8.48 -0.59
CA ALA A 60 -5.13 -9.20 -1.80
C ALA A 60 -5.55 -10.68 -1.77
N LEU A 61 -5.43 -11.34 -0.62
CA LEU A 61 -5.91 -12.72 -0.44
C LEU A 61 -7.43 -12.80 -0.59
N ASP A 62 -8.17 -11.87 0.02
CA ASP A 62 -9.63 -11.82 -0.07
C ASP A 62 -10.11 -11.61 -1.51
N LEU A 63 -9.46 -10.71 -2.27
CA LEU A 63 -9.78 -10.52 -3.67
C LEU A 63 -9.49 -11.77 -4.50
N ALA A 64 -8.33 -12.42 -4.33
CA ALA A 64 -8.03 -13.67 -5.02
C ALA A 64 -9.12 -14.73 -4.77
N ALA A 65 -9.51 -14.92 -3.50
CA ALA A 65 -10.58 -15.84 -3.12
C ALA A 65 -11.94 -15.47 -3.74
N LEU A 66 -12.27 -14.17 -3.80
CA LEU A 66 -13.50 -13.69 -4.44
C LEU A 66 -13.56 -13.98 -5.94
N TYR A 67 -12.47 -13.73 -6.67
CA TYR A 67 -12.41 -14.03 -8.10
C TYR A 67 -12.49 -15.54 -8.36
N GLU A 68 -11.87 -16.37 -7.52
CA GLU A 68 -11.97 -17.82 -7.62
C GLU A 68 -13.37 -18.34 -7.33
N ALA A 69 -14.02 -17.80 -6.30
CA ALA A 69 -15.41 -18.12 -6.01
C ALA A 69 -16.32 -17.73 -7.20
N ALA A 70 -16.01 -16.63 -7.89
CA ALA A 70 -16.77 -16.21 -9.07
C ALA A 70 -16.56 -17.16 -10.26
N VAL A 71 -15.32 -17.61 -10.50
CA VAL A 71 -15.02 -18.62 -11.51
C VAL A 71 -15.70 -19.96 -11.19
N ALA A 72 -15.72 -20.36 -9.92
CA ALA A 72 -16.40 -21.57 -9.48
C ALA A 72 -17.93 -21.48 -9.67
N ALA A 73 -18.52 -20.31 -9.43
CA ALA A 73 -19.94 -20.06 -9.60
C ALA A 73 -20.35 -19.96 -11.08
N ASP A 74 -19.49 -19.39 -11.93
CA ASP A 74 -19.73 -19.23 -13.36
C ASP A 74 -18.45 -19.52 -14.19
N PRO A 75 -18.22 -20.79 -14.55
CA PRO A 75 -17.02 -21.19 -15.28
C PRO A 75 -16.85 -20.53 -16.65
N THR A 76 -17.92 -19.97 -17.23
CA THR A 76 -17.84 -19.26 -18.52
C THR A 76 -17.05 -17.96 -18.44
N LEU A 77 -16.77 -17.48 -17.22
CA LEU A 77 -15.93 -16.30 -16.97
C LEU A 77 -14.46 -16.63 -16.69
N ALA A 78 -14.08 -17.91 -16.68
CA ALA A 78 -12.73 -18.36 -16.28
C ALA A 78 -11.62 -17.66 -17.06
N ASP A 79 -11.70 -17.61 -18.39
CA ASP A 79 -10.67 -16.99 -19.24
C ASP A 79 -10.39 -15.52 -18.88
N ARG A 80 -11.40 -14.83 -18.35
CA ARG A 80 -11.33 -13.42 -17.96
C ARG A 80 -10.90 -13.24 -16.51
N LEU A 81 -11.45 -14.04 -15.58
CA LEU A 81 -11.30 -13.82 -14.14
C LEU A 81 -10.11 -14.58 -13.52
N THR A 82 -9.72 -15.73 -14.08
CA THR A 82 -8.57 -16.50 -13.57
C THR A 82 -7.25 -15.70 -13.60
N PRO A 83 -6.89 -14.97 -14.66
CA PRO A 83 -5.68 -14.15 -14.65
C PRO A 83 -5.70 -13.07 -13.55
N ILE A 84 -6.87 -12.52 -13.24
CA ILE A 84 -7.04 -11.50 -12.19
C ILE A 84 -6.85 -12.11 -10.80
N ALA A 85 -7.42 -13.29 -10.55
CA ALA A 85 -7.20 -14.03 -9.29
C ALA A 85 -5.71 -14.35 -9.08
N GLN A 86 -5.02 -14.79 -10.14
CA GLN A 86 -3.58 -15.07 -10.10
C GLN A 86 -2.76 -13.82 -9.81
N ALA A 87 -3.10 -12.67 -10.40
CA ALA A 87 -2.43 -11.41 -10.12
C ALA A 87 -2.57 -11.02 -8.64
N HIS A 88 -3.75 -11.17 -8.03
CA HIS A 88 -3.95 -10.90 -6.60
C HIS A 88 -3.15 -11.86 -5.72
N ARG A 89 -3.02 -13.15 -6.08
CA ARG A 89 -2.11 -14.08 -5.39
C ARG A 89 -0.65 -13.64 -5.48
N ALA A 90 -0.17 -13.29 -6.67
CA ALA A 90 1.21 -12.84 -6.85
C ALA A 90 1.50 -11.57 -6.03
N HIS A 91 0.53 -10.64 -5.95
CA HIS A 91 0.64 -9.49 -5.07
C HIS A 91 0.70 -9.89 -3.58
N ALA A 92 -0.13 -10.83 -3.15
CA ALA A 92 -0.12 -11.32 -1.77
C ALA A 92 1.20 -12.00 -1.40
N GLU A 93 1.77 -12.81 -2.30
CA GLU A 93 3.08 -13.45 -2.11
C GLU A 93 4.20 -12.41 -1.97
N GLU A 94 4.22 -11.41 -2.84
CA GLU A 94 5.24 -10.36 -2.79
C GLU A 94 5.07 -9.46 -1.55
N LEU A 95 3.82 -9.15 -1.17
CA LEU A 95 3.53 -8.43 0.08
C LEU A 95 4.02 -9.23 1.30
N ALA A 96 3.68 -10.52 1.37
CA ALA A 96 4.13 -11.41 2.44
C ALA A 96 5.67 -11.48 2.52
N ARG A 97 6.34 -11.54 1.37
CA ARG A 97 7.81 -11.50 1.30
C ARG A 97 8.39 -10.21 1.88
N VAL A 98 7.84 -9.03 1.54
CA VAL A 98 8.36 -7.74 2.02
C VAL A 98 8.00 -7.45 3.48
N THR A 99 6.90 -8.00 3.98
CA THR A 99 6.48 -7.90 5.40
C THR A 99 7.04 -9.02 6.27
N ARG A 100 7.72 -10.01 5.68
CA ARG A 100 8.24 -11.22 6.34
C ARG A 100 7.14 -12.04 7.03
N VAL A 101 5.94 -12.01 6.47
CA VAL A 101 4.82 -12.85 6.90
C VAL A 101 4.87 -14.17 6.15
N THR A 102 4.72 -15.28 6.87
CA THR A 102 4.49 -16.59 6.24
C THR A 102 3.01 -16.68 5.86
N LEU A 103 2.73 -16.87 4.58
CA LEU A 103 1.37 -17.12 4.13
C LEU A 103 0.89 -18.47 4.69
N PRO A 104 -0.37 -18.56 5.15
CA PRO A 104 -0.94 -19.85 5.49
C PRO A 104 -0.91 -20.76 4.25
N ASN A 105 -0.44 -22.00 4.41
CA ASN A 105 -0.68 -23.03 3.40
C ASN A 105 -2.19 -23.07 3.14
N SER A 106 -2.58 -23.19 1.86
CA SER A 106 -3.96 -23.14 1.35
C SER A 106 -4.93 -24.11 2.03
N THR A 107 -5.23 -23.89 3.30
CA THR A 107 -6.38 -24.46 3.98
C THR A 107 -7.59 -23.61 3.58
N PRO A 108 -8.72 -24.22 3.18
CA PRO A 108 -9.91 -23.46 2.82
C PRO A 108 -10.39 -22.70 4.07
N THR A 109 -10.03 -21.44 4.18
CA THR A 109 -10.71 -20.49 5.06
C THR A 109 -12.00 -20.07 4.36
N ALA A 110 -13.08 -19.88 5.13
CA ALA A 110 -14.33 -19.34 4.59
C ALA A 110 -14.02 -17.97 3.95
N GLY A 111 -13.91 -17.97 2.63
CA GLY A 111 -13.63 -16.77 1.86
C GLY A 111 -14.82 -15.81 1.86
N PRO A 112 -14.64 -14.61 1.31
CA PRO A 112 -15.73 -13.65 1.23
C PRO A 112 -16.87 -14.23 0.37
N THR A 113 -18.08 -14.21 0.91
CA THR A 113 -19.26 -14.78 0.25
C THR A 113 -19.73 -13.87 -0.88
N LEU A 114 -19.71 -14.38 -2.12
CA LEU A 114 -20.36 -13.71 -3.23
C LEU A 114 -21.87 -13.67 -3.03
N PRO A 115 -22.56 -12.59 -3.45
CA PRO A 115 -24.01 -12.59 -3.44
C PRO A 115 -24.55 -13.73 -4.30
N THR A 116 -25.44 -14.53 -3.74
CA THR A 116 -26.18 -15.56 -4.48
C THR A 116 -27.12 -14.84 -5.46
N GLY A 117 -26.92 -15.02 -6.77
CA GLY A 117 -27.72 -14.30 -7.77
C GLY A 117 -27.22 -14.46 -9.21
N ASP A 118 -27.78 -13.66 -10.12
CA ASP A 118 -27.38 -13.66 -11.54
C ASP A 118 -25.99 -13.03 -11.77
N ARG A 119 -25.37 -13.35 -12.91
CA ARG A 119 -24.03 -12.90 -13.30
C ARG A 119 -23.77 -11.40 -13.09
N LYS A 120 -24.77 -10.54 -13.30
CA LYS A 120 -24.60 -9.09 -13.19
C LYS A 120 -24.38 -8.66 -11.75
N SER A 121 -25.07 -9.26 -10.79
CA SER A 121 -24.88 -8.94 -9.37
C SER A 121 -23.48 -9.35 -8.89
N MET A 122 -23.00 -10.52 -9.34
CA MET A 122 -21.65 -11.01 -9.08
C MET A 122 -20.57 -10.06 -9.62
N LEU A 123 -20.66 -9.67 -10.91
CA LEU A 123 -19.71 -8.71 -11.51
C LEU A 123 -19.78 -7.34 -10.82
N THR A 124 -20.95 -6.92 -10.37
CA THR A 124 -21.11 -5.67 -9.60
C THR A 124 -20.41 -5.75 -8.25
N ALA A 125 -20.51 -6.89 -7.55
CA ALA A 125 -19.82 -7.13 -6.29
C ALA A 125 -18.29 -7.15 -6.48
N LEU A 126 -17.78 -7.84 -7.51
CA LEU A 126 -16.36 -7.84 -7.85
C LEU A 126 -15.85 -6.43 -8.15
N ARG A 127 -16.58 -5.65 -8.95
CA ARG A 127 -16.20 -4.26 -9.24
C ARG A 127 -16.14 -3.40 -7.98
N SER A 128 -17.12 -3.53 -7.09
CA SER A 128 -17.13 -2.81 -5.81
C SER A 128 -15.93 -3.19 -4.94
N ALA A 129 -15.62 -4.48 -4.82
CA ALA A 129 -14.48 -4.97 -4.05
C ALA A 129 -13.14 -4.48 -4.65
N GLU A 130 -12.99 -4.53 -5.97
CA GLU A 130 -11.78 -4.07 -6.65
C GLU A 130 -11.59 -2.54 -6.51
N GLN A 131 -12.67 -1.75 -6.57
CA GLN A 131 -12.62 -0.30 -6.31
C GLN A 131 -12.15 0.02 -4.89
N GLN A 132 -12.70 -0.67 -3.89
CA GLN A 132 -12.27 -0.53 -2.51
C GLN A 132 -10.80 -0.93 -2.34
N GLY A 133 -10.40 -2.05 -2.97
CA GLY A 133 -9.03 -2.52 -2.98
C GLY A 133 -8.05 -1.54 -3.65
N GLN A 134 -8.46 -0.89 -4.74
CA GLN A 134 -7.66 0.10 -5.46
C GLN A 134 -7.49 1.39 -4.66
N ALA A 135 -8.56 1.85 -4.00
CA ALA A 135 -8.51 3.01 -3.11
C ALA A 135 -7.59 2.76 -1.89
N ALA A 136 -7.69 1.56 -1.29
CA ALA A 136 -6.82 1.15 -0.18
C ALA A 136 -5.35 1.07 -0.61
N ALA A 137 -5.05 0.47 -1.77
CA ALA A 137 -3.70 0.41 -2.31
C ALA A 137 -3.13 1.81 -2.62
N THR A 138 -3.94 2.70 -3.19
CA THR A 138 -3.54 4.10 -3.44
C THR A 138 -3.20 4.82 -2.14
N THR A 139 -4.05 4.67 -1.11
CA THR A 139 -3.83 5.27 0.21
C THR A 139 -2.56 4.72 0.86
N ALA A 140 -2.36 3.39 0.82
CA ALA A 140 -1.16 2.76 1.32
C ALA A 140 0.09 3.26 0.57
N CYS A 141 0.02 3.44 -0.75
CA CYS A 141 1.14 3.94 -1.55
C CYS A 141 1.60 5.33 -1.09
N LEU A 142 0.67 6.21 -0.72
CA LEU A 142 0.98 7.57 -0.27
C LEU A 142 1.59 7.62 1.13
N SER A 143 1.29 6.64 1.97
CA SER A 143 1.76 6.56 3.37
C SER A 143 2.99 5.66 3.54
N THR A 144 3.33 4.87 2.54
CA THR A 144 4.42 3.86 2.60
C THR A 144 5.79 4.50 2.36
N PRO A 145 6.86 4.10 3.07
CA PRO A 145 8.22 4.55 2.79
C PRO A 145 8.64 4.30 1.33
N ALA A 146 9.47 5.19 0.78
CA ALA A 146 9.84 5.20 -0.64
C ALA A 146 10.35 3.85 -1.18
N HIS A 147 11.08 3.06 -0.37
CA HIS A 147 11.62 1.77 -0.77
C HIS A 147 10.54 0.68 -1.02
N ARG A 148 9.31 0.87 -0.52
CA ARG A 148 8.16 -0.02 -0.72
C ARG A 148 7.08 0.61 -1.61
N ALA A 149 7.12 1.93 -1.80
CA ALA A 149 6.11 2.66 -2.57
C ALA A 149 5.98 2.19 -4.03
N ALA A 150 7.08 1.78 -4.67
CA ALA A 150 7.04 1.25 -6.04
C ALA A 150 6.19 -0.03 -6.15
N LEU A 151 6.35 -0.97 -5.22
CA LEU A 151 5.54 -2.18 -5.14
C LEU A 151 4.06 -1.82 -4.94
N VAL A 152 3.75 -1.00 -3.93
CA VAL A 152 2.36 -0.66 -3.60
C VAL A 152 1.69 0.13 -4.74
N GLY A 153 2.43 1.02 -5.41
CA GLY A 153 1.96 1.73 -6.59
C GLY A 153 1.67 0.80 -7.77
N SER A 154 2.50 -0.22 -7.99
CA SER A 154 2.24 -1.23 -9.03
C SER A 154 0.97 -2.04 -8.75
N ILE A 155 0.70 -2.36 -7.47
CA ILE A 155 -0.55 -3.03 -7.06
C ILE A 155 -1.74 -2.11 -7.35
N ALA A 156 -1.67 -0.84 -6.96
CA ALA A 156 -2.74 0.13 -7.22
C ALA A 156 -3.03 0.27 -8.74
N ALA A 157 -1.99 0.31 -9.56
CA ALA A 157 -2.12 0.37 -11.02
C ALA A 157 -2.75 -0.91 -11.59
N ALA A 158 -2.32 -2.10 -11.14
CA ALA A 158 -2.89 -3.38 -11.56
C ALA A 158 -4.40 -3.45 -11.23
N ARG A 159 -4.79 -3.01 -10.03
CA ARG A 159 -6.20 -2.96 -9.62
C ARG A 159 -7.04 -2.00 -10.47
N ALA A 160 -6.46 -0.87 -10.89
CA ALA A 160 -7.11 0.01 -11.85
C ALA A 160 -7.34 -0.68 -13.20
N THR A 161 -6.36 -1.44 -13.72
CA THR A 161 -6.55 -2.22 -14.95
C THR A 161 -7.56 -3.35 -14.80
N HIS A 162 -7.68 -3.98 -13.64
CA HIS A 162 -8.70 -5.00 -13.40
C HIS A 162 -10.12 -4.42 -13.48
N LEU A 163 -10.33 -3.16 -13.06
CA LEU A 163 -11.62 -2.50 -13.18
C LEU A 163 -12.07 -2.31 -14.63
N GLU A 164 -11.13 -2.04 -15.54
CA GLU A 164 -11.42 -1.98 -16.99
C GLU A 164 -11.78 -3.35 -17.58
N LEU A 165 -11.31 -4.41 -16.93
CA LEU A 165 -11.61 -5.79 -17.26
C LEU A 165 -12.87 -6.31 -16.56
N LEU A 166 -13.65 -5.51 -15.84
CA LEU A 166 -14.90 -5.90 -15.15
C LEU A 166 -16.12 -5.21 -15.77
#